data_AF-A0A7J7R6I9-F1
#
_entry.id   AF-A0A7J7R6I9-F1
#
_cell.length_a   1.000
_cell.length_b   1.000
_cell.length_c   1.000
_cell.angle_alpha   90.00
_cell.angle_beta   90.00
_cell.angle_gamma   90.00
#
_symmetry.space_group_name_H-M   'P 1'
#
loop_
_entity.id
_entity.type
_entity.pdbx_description
1 polymer ?
#
loop_
_entity_poly.entity_id
_entity_poly.type
_entity_poly.pdbx_seq_one_letter_code
_entity_poly.pdbx_strand_id
1 'polypeptide(L)'
;MNKAGRVTCVAQGSGHTHSVGTICCSRLKETFLVTGSQDCTVKLWPLPEAQLPKSTAPDSGPAVLQAQATQRCHDKDINSVAVAPNDKLLATGSQDRTAKLWALPQCQLLGIFSGHRRGLWCVQFSPMDQVLATASADGTIKLWALQDFSCLKTFEGHDASVLKVAFVSRGTQLLSSGSDGLVKLWTIKNNECVRTLDAHDDKVWGLHCSRLDDHALTGASDSCVILWKDVTEAEQAEEQAKREEQVVRQQELDNLLQEKRYLRALGLAISLDRPHTVLTVIQAIRRDPEACEKLEATVLRLRRDQKEALLRFCVTWNTNSRHCHEAQAVLGVLLRHEAPEELLAYEGVRASLEALLPYTERHFQRLSRTLQAATFLDFLWHNMKLPTLPAAPSAL
;
A
#
# COMPACT_ATOMS: atom_id res chain seq x y z
N MET A 1 12.82 -8.38 -36.74
CA MET A 1 11.70 -9.30 -37.00
C MET A 1 11.32 -9.20 -38.47
N ASN A 2 11.53 -10.25 -39.26
CA ASN A 2 10.95 -10.31 -40.61
C ASN A 2 9.44 -10.57 -40.45
N LYS A 3 8.61 -9.90 -41.25
CA LYS A 3 7.12 -9.87 -41.16
C LYS A 3 6.40 -11.23 -41.24
N ALA A 4 7.13 -12.35 -41.26
CA ALA A 4 6.63 -13.72 -41.30
C ALA A 4 6.90 -14.53 -40.01
N GLY A 5 7.45 -13.92 -38.94
CA GLY A 5 7.63 -14.58 -37.63
C GLY A 5 8.62 -15.75 -37.61
N ARG A 6 9.31 -16.05 -38.71
CA ARG A 6 10.35 -17.10 -38.76
C ARG A 6 11.58 -16.68 -37.95
N VAL A 7 11.82 -17.39 -36.86
CA VAL A 7 13.04 -17.29 -36.05
C VAL A 7 14.14 -18.11 -36.74
N THR A 8 15.29 -17.49 -36.98
CA THR A 8 16.47 -18.16 -37.57
C THR A 8 17.60 -18.13 -36.56
N CYS A 9 18.34 -19.24 -36.44
CA CYS A 9 19.51 -19.31 -35.57
C CYS A 9 20.64 -18.49 -36.22
N VAL A 10 21.02 -17.37 -35.58
CA VAL A 10 22.05 -16.46 -36.10
C VAL A 10 23.45 -17.00 -35.82
N ALA A 11 23.65 -17.61 -34.65
CA ALA A 11 24.96 -18.06 -34.21
C ALA A 11 24.86 -19.30 -33.31
N GLN A 12 25.83 -20.21 -33.43
CA GLN A 12 25.95 -21.41 -32.62
C GLN A 12 27.36 -21.49 -32.04
N GLY A 13 27.47 -21.41 -30.71
CA GLY A 13 28.73 -21.65 -29.99
C GLY A 13 28.72 -23.03 -29.36
N SER A 14 29.75 -23.84 -29.62
CA SER A 14 29.99 -25.09 -28.89
C SER A 14 31.34 -25.00 -28.20
N GLY A 15 31.38 -25.23 -26.89
CA GLY A 15 32.64 -25.11 -26.17
C GLY A 15 32.60 -25.50 -24.70
N HIS A 16 31.46 -25.43 -24.03
CA HIS A 16 31.36 -25.93 -22.65
C HIS A 16 31.31 -27.46 -22.62
N THR A 17 31.92 -28.05 -21.60
CA THR A 17 31.88 -29.51 -21.39
C THR A 17 30.59 -29.95 -20.69
N HIS A 18 29.98 -29.04 -19.92
CA HIS A 18 28.71 -29.24 -19.23
C HIS A 18 27.64 -28.26 -19.73
N SER A 19 26.44 -28.36 -19.16
CA SER A 19 25.32 -27.49 -19.53
C SER A 19 25.63 -26.02 -19.23
N VAL A 20 25.20 -25.16 -20.16
CA VAL A 20 25.26 -23.71 -20.01
C VAL A 20 24.12 -23.29 -19.10
N GLY A 21 24.45 -22.87 -17.88
CA GLY A 21 23.45 -22.51 -16.87
C GLY A 21 22.94 -21.07 -17.02
N THR A 22 23.77 -20.18 -17.57
CA THR A 22 23.44 -18.76 -17.66
C THR A 22 24.13 -18.09 -18.84
N ILE A 23 23.45 -17.10 -19.42
CA ILE A 23 23.91 -16.35 -20.58
C ILE A 23 23.62 -14.88 -20.32
N CYS A 24 24.58 -14.01 -20.62
CA CYS A 24 24.42 -12.57 -20.53
C CYS A 24 25.02 -11.91 -21.78
N CYS A 25 24.30 -10.95 -22.37
CA CYS A 25 24.79 -10.15 -23.49
C CYS A 25 25.32 -8.79 -23.00
N SER A 26 26.25 -8.22 -23.77
CA SER A 26 26.62 -6.80 -23.66
C SER A 26 25.39 -5.91 -23.82
N ARG A 27 25.32 -4.83 -23.03
CA ARG A 27 24.17 -3.91 -23.00
C ARG A 27 24.36 -2.68 -23.89
N LEU A 28 25.59 -2.22 -24.12
CA LEU A 28 25.85 -1.00 -24.89
C LEU A 28 26.26 -1.27 -26.33
N LYS A 29 27.13 -2.25 -26.57
CA LYS A 29 27.77 -2.41 -27.89
C LYS A 29 27.32 -3.65 -28.67
N GLU A 30 26.54 -4.56 -28.08
CA GLU A 30 26.14 -5.84 -28.68
C GLU A 30 27.33 -6.66 -29.23
N THR A 31 28.54 -6.42 -28.71
CA THR A 31 29.80 -6.93 -29.27
C THR A 31 30.18 -8.30 -28.76
N PHE A 32 29.68 -8.72 -27.60
CA PHE A 32 30.04 -9.99 -27.01
C PHE A 32 28.92 -10.55 -26.12
N LEU A 33 28.97 -11.87 -25.96
CA LEU A 33 28.10 -12.69 -25.15
C LEU A 33 28.95 -13.46 -24.15
N VAL A 34 28.48 -13.56 -22.92
CA VAL A 34 29.16 -14.29 -21.86
C VAL A 34 28.29 -15.46 -21.43
N THR A 35 28.88 -16.65 -21.41
CA THR A 35 28.23 -17.86 -20.93
C THR A 35 28.89 -18.32 -19.64
N GLY A 36 28.08 -18.64 -18.65
CA GLY A 36 28.48 -19.36 -17.45
C GLY A 36 27.93 -20.77 -17.50
N SER A 37 28.74 -21.76 -17.11
CA SER A 37 28.33 -23.15 -17.16
C SER A 37 28.61 -23.89 -15.85
N GLN A 38 28.04 -25.09 -15.75
CA GLN A 38 28.28 -26.00 -14.61
C GLN A 38 29.72 -26.53 -14.58
N ASP A 39 30.49 -26.41 -15.67
CA ASP A 39 31.92 -26.73 -15.72
C ASP A 39 32.82 -25.76 -14.92
N CYS A 40 32.21 -24.85 -14.14
CA CYS A 40 32.86 -23.81 -13.34
C CYS A 40 33.66 -22.78 -14.17
N THR A 41 33.48 -22.79 -15.50
CA THR A 41 34.11 -21.85 -16.41
C THR A 41 33.13 -20.80 -16.93
N VAL A 42 33.68 -19.62 -17.18
CA VAL A 42 33.02 -18.54 -17.91
C VAL A 42 33.72 -18.38 -19.25
N LYS A 43 32.93 -18.25 -20.31
CA LYS A 43 33.43 -18.03 -21.67
C LYS A 43 32.87 -16.75 -22.24
N LEU A 44 33.77 -15.97 -22.86
CA LEU A 44 33.41 -14.76 -23.60
C LEU A 44 33.44 -15.06 -25.09
N TRP A 45 32.31 -14.80 -25.75
CA TRP A 45 32.07 -15.03 -27.16
C TRP A 45 31.88 -13.68 -27.85
N PRO A 46 32.83 -13.21 -28.66
CA PRO A 46 32.61 -12.03 -29.49
C PRO A 46 31.53 -12.35 -30.53
N LEU A 47 30.54 -11.48 -30.64
CA LEU A 47 29.53 -11.55 -31.68
C LEU A 47 30.05 -10.79 -32.90
N PRO A 48 30.12 -11.42 -34.09
CA PRO A 48 30.49 -10.70 -35.30
C PRO A 48 29.40 -9.68 -35.64
N GLU A 49 29.72 -8.38 -35.55
CA GLU A 49 28.79 -7.27 -35.85
C GLU A 49 28.21 -7.32 -37.30
N ALA A 50 28.77 -8.15 -38.17
CA ALA A 50 28.51 -8.13 -39.62
C ALA A 50 27.32 -8.99 -40.13
N GLN A 51 26.51 -9.63 -39.28
CA GLN A 51 25.40 -10.50 -39.75
C GLN A 51 24.00 -10.20 -39.17
N LEU A 52 23.81 -9.01 -38.59
CA LEU A 52 22.48 -8.42 -38.47
C LEU A 52 22.06 -7.89 -39.86
N PRO A 53 20.85 -8.20 -40.36
CA PRO A 53 20.64 -8.62 -41.74
C PRO A 53 20.75 -7.47 -42.75
N LYS A 54 21.81 -7.48 -43.58
CA LYS A 54 21.80 -6.87 -44.91
C LYS A 54 22.17 -7.81 -46.05
N SER A 55 22.40 -9.10 -45.79
CA SER A 55 22.60 -10.07 -46.88
C SER A 55 21.46 -11.07 -46.92
N THR A 56 20.63 -10.91 -47.93
CA THR A 56 19.75 -11.91 -48.50
C THR A 56 20.56 -13.11 -48.97
N ALA A 57 20.67 -14.16 -48.15
CA ALA A 57 20.94 -15.52 -48.61
C ALA A 57 20.28 -16.51 -47.62
N PRO A 58 19.31 -17.33 -48.04
CA PRO A 58 18.57 -18.23 -47.16
C PRO A 58 19.36 -19.49 -46.73
N ASP A 59 20.61 -19.67 -47.20
CA ASP A 59 21.36 -20.93 -47.06
C ASP A 59 22.68 -20.83 -46.26
N SER A 60 22.99 -19.68 -45.64
CA SER A 60 24.14 -19.61 -44.73
C SER A 60 23.75 -20.18 -43.36
N GLY A 61 24.29 -21.35 -43.01
CA GLY A 61 24.14 -21.95 -41.68
C GLY A 61 24.59 -21.02 -40.54
N PRO A 62 24.23 -21.33 -39.28
CA PRO A 62 24.50 -20.46 -38.13
C PRO A 62 25.99 -20.16 -37.99
N ALA A 63 26.34 -18.89 -37.72
CA ALA A 63 27.73 -18.50 -37.52
C ALA A 63 28.33 -19.21 -36.30
N VAL A 64 29.42 -19.96 -36.49
CA VAL A 64 30.08 -20.67 -35.38
C VAL A 64 30.87 -19.68 -34.54
N LEU A 65 30.45 -19.46 -33.30
CA LEU A 65 31.17 -18.59 -32.38
C LEU A 65 32.40 -19.31 -31.83
N GLN A 66 33.52 -18.59 -31.72
CA GLN A 66 34.73 -19.07 -31.05
C GLN A 66 34.89 -18.33 -29.72
N ALA A 67 35.23 -19.05 -28.66
CA ALA A 67 35.44 -18.45 -27.34
C ALA A 67 36.76 -17.67 -27.35
N GLN A 68 36.69 -16.36 -27.11
CA GLN A 68 37.86 -15.48 -27.08
C GLN A 68 38.62 -15.60 -25.75
N ALA A 69 37.91 -15.80 -24.65
CA ALA A 69 38.50 -16.01 -23.34
C ALA A 69 37.73 -17.11 -22.61
N THR A 70 38.47 -18.05 -22.02
CA THR A 70 37.94 -19.11 -21.17
C THR A 70 38.62 -19.05 -19.82
N GLN A 71 37.86 -18.91 -18.75
CA GLN A 71 38.44 -18.82 -17.41
C GLN A 71 37.67 -19.64 -16.41
N ARG A 72 38.41 -20.38 -15.59
CA ARG A 72 37.84 -21.08 -14.44
C ARG A 72 37.61 -20.06 -13.32
N CYS A 73 36.35 -19.79 -13.03
CA CYS A 73 35.95 -18.73 -12.11
C CYS A 73 35.69 -19.25 -10.70
N HIS A 74 35.14 -20.46 -10.56
CA HIS A 74 34.68 -21.00 -9.28
C HIS A 74 35.05 -22.48 -9.10
N ASP A 75 34.76 -23.03 -7.93
CA ASP A 75 34.93 -24.47 -7.63
C ASP A 75 33.62 -25.26 -7.70
N LYS A 76 32.49 -24.54 -7.80
CA LYS A 76 31.14 -25.09 -7.95
C LYS A 76 30.40 -24.39 -9.10
N ASP A 77 29.23 -24.93 -9.41
CA ASP A 77 28.32 -24.44 -10.44
C ASP A 77 28.10 -22.94 -10.37
N ILE A 78 28.08 -22.32 -11.55
CA ILE A 78 27.80 -20.90 -11.74
C ILE A 78 26.32 -20.76 -12.06
N ASN A 79 25.57 -20.12 -11.17
CA ASN A 79 24.13 -19.97 -11.30
C ASN A 79 23.75 -18.71 -12.10
N SER A 80 24.54 -17.64 -12.00
CA SER A 80 24.23 -16.39 -12.69
C SER A 80 25.48 -15.62 -13.12
N VAL A 81 25.37 -14.99 -14.29
CA VAL A 81 26.35 -14.04 -14.81
C VAL A 81 25.63 -12.73 -15.14
N ALA A 82 26.22 -11.61 -14.75
CA ALA A 82 25.74 -10.29 -15.12
C ALA A 82 26.87 -9.43 -15.70
N VAL A 83 26.58 -8.70 -16.78
CA VAL A 83 27.47 -7.69 -17.34
C VAL A 83 27.02 -6.32 -16.81
N ALA A 84 27.96 -5.49 -16.38
CA ALA A 84 27.65 -4.14 -15.94
C ALA A 84 27.12 -3.27 -17.09
N PRO A 85 26.32 -2.23 -16.82
CA PRO A 85 25.79 -1.35 -17.87
C PRO A 85 26.88 -0.68 -18.71
N ASN A 86 28.12 -0.58 -18.19
CA ASN A 86 29.26 0.00 -18.89
C ASN A 86 30.04 -1.00 -19.76
N ASP A 87 29.62 -2.28 -19.81
CA ASP A 87 30.29 -3.40 -20.50
C ASP A 87 31.76 -3.68 -20.09
N LYS A 88 32.29 -3.01 -19.06
CA LYS A 88 33.67 -3.18 -18.59
C LYS A 88 33.80 -4.21 -17.48
N LEU A 89 32.74 -4.41 -16.72
CA LEU A 89 32.73 -5.29 -15.55
C LEU A 89 31.78 -6.46 -15.75
N LEU A 90 32.17 -7.61 -15.23
CA LEU A 90 31.39 -8.83 -15.20
C LEU A 90 31.31 -9.33 -13.77
N ALA A 91 30.13 -9.71 -13.32
CA ALA A 91 29.95 -10.37 -12.03
C ALA A 91 29.43 -11.79 -12.21
N THR A 92 30.00 -12.71 -11.45
CA THR A 92 29.64 -14.13 -11.44
C THR A 92 29.15 -14.51 -10.05
N GLY A 93 28.05 -15.27 -9.98
CA GLY A 93 27.51 -15.83 -8.74
C GLY A 93 27.53 -17.35 -8.80
N SER A 94 28.09 -17.98 -7.76
CA SER A 94 28.24 -19.43 -7.68
C SER A 94 27.64 -20.00 -6.40
N GLN A 95 27.42 -21.31 -6.41
CA GLN A 95 27.05 -22.10 -5.24
C GLN A 95 28.18 -22.21 -4.20
N ASP A 96 29.40 -21.76 -4.51
CA ASP A 96 30.53 -21.70 -3.57
C ASP A 96 30.39 -20.60 -2.50
N ARG A 97 29.28 -19.85 -2.52
CA ARG A 97 28.92 -18.74 -1.61
C ARG A 97 29.66 -17.45 -1.90
N THR A 98 30.38 -17.38 -3.01
CA THR A 98 31.12 -16.19 -3.43
C THR A 98 30.49 -15.59 -4.68
N ALA A 99 30.48 -14.26 -4.73
CA ALA A 99 30.38 -13.54 -6.00
C ALA A 99 31.77 -13.02 -6.37
N LYS A 100 32.15 -13.10 -7.64
CA LYS A 100 33.43 -12.58 -8.14
C LYS A 100 33.19 -11.50 -9.17
N LEU A 101 34.01 -10.45 -9.10
CA LEU A 101 34.02 -9.35 -10.06
C LEU A 101 35.22 -9.49 -11.00
N TRP A 102 34.97 -9.37 -12.29
CA TRP A 102 35.96 -9.53 -13.34
C TRP A 102 35.99 -8.30 -14.24
N ALA A 103 37.18 -7.87 -14.65
CA ALA A 103 37.38 -6.85 -15.67
C ALA A 103 37.40 -7.49 -17.06
N LEU A 104 36.61 -6.95 -17.97
CA LEU A 104 36.59 -7.32 -19.38
C LEU A 104 37.54 -6.45 -20.20
N PRO A 105 38.12 -6.94 -21.32
CA PRO A 105 37.85 -8.24 -21.98
C PRO A 105 38.72 -9.42 -21.49
N GLN A 106 39.79 -9.19 -20.73
CA GLN A 106 40.73 -10.25 -20.32
C GLN A 106 40.21 -11.13 -19.17
N CYS A 107 39.00 -10.89 -18.66
CA CYS A 107 38.42 -11.56 -17.49
C CYS A 107 39.35 -11.55 -16.26
N GLN A 108 40.05 -10.44 -16.01
CA GLN A 108 40.94 -10.35 -14.84
C GLN A 108 40.12 -10.22 -13.55
N LEU A 109 40.49 -10.97 -12.50
CA LEU A 109 39.80 -10.91 -11.21
C LEU A 109 40.09 -9.56 -10.53
N LEU A 110 39.04 -8.79 -10.24
CA LEU A 110 39.15 -7.53 -9.52
C LEU A 110 38.91 -7.70 -8.01
N GLY A 111 37.97 -8.56 -7.63
CA GLY A 111 37.64 -8.78 -6.23
C GLY A 111 36.63 -9.90 -6.02
N ILE A 112 36.52 -10.32 -4.76
CA ILE A 112 35.66 -11.41 -4.31
C ILE A 112 34.74 -10.88 -3.21
N PHE A 113 33.43 -11.02 -3.40
CA PHE A 113 32.43 -10.74 -2.39
C PHE A 113 32.15 -12.03 -1.61
N SER A 114 32.48 -12.02 -0.32
CA SER A 114 32.22 -13.14 0.59
C SER A 114 31.41 -12.64 1.80
N GLY A 115 30.40 -13.40 2.21
CA GLY A 115 29.53 -13.02 3.33
C GLY A 115 28.14 -13.65 3.33
N HIS A 116 27.77 -14.38 2.27
CA HIS A 116 26.57 -15.22 2.25
C HIS A 116 26.82 -16.55 2.97
N ARG A 117 25.80 -17.11 3.63
CA ARG A 117 25.91 -18.37 4.39
C ARG A 117 25.73 -19.60 3.47
N ARG A 118 24.91 -19.49 2.43
CA ARG A 118 24.64 -20.47 1.35
C ARG A 118 24.96 -19.88 -0.02
N GLY A 119 24.81 -20.74 -1.03
CA GLY A 119 25.14 -20.44 -2.43
C GLY A 119 24.28 -19.31 -3.01
N LEU A 120 24.85 -18.59 -3.97
CA LEU A 120 24.17 -17.50 -4.65
C LEU A 120 23.38 -18.05 -5.84
N TRP A 121 22.17 -17.51 -6.04
CA TRP A 121 21.33 -17.84 -7.20
C TRP A 121 21.40 -16.77 -8.28
N CYS A 122 21.42 -15.50 -7.88
CA CYS A 122 21.37 -14.39 -8.82
C CYS A 122 22.30 -13.25 -8.39
N VAL A 123 22.92 -12.65 -9.39
CA VAL A 123 23.77 -11.46 -9.28
C VAL A 123 23.30 -10.46 -10.31
N GLN A 124 23.18 -9.19 -9.91
CA GLN A 124 22.75 -8.13 -10.82
C GLN A 124 23.44 -6.82 -10.49
N PHE A 125 23.84 -6.09 -11.53
CA PHE A 125 24.34 -4.73 -11.40
C PHE A 125 23.20 -3.72 -11.36
N SER A 126 23.33 -2.71 -10.50
CA SER A 126 22.51 -1.51 -10.56
C SER A 126 22.74 -0.77 -11.89
N PRO A 127 21.69 -0.23 -12.53
CA PRO A 127 21.82 0.54 -13.77
C PRO A 127 22.48 1.92 -13.58
N MET A 128 22.37 2.52 -12.39
CA MET A 128 22.86 3.88 -12.11
C MET A 128 24.00 3.91 -11.09
N ASP A 129 23.90 3.11 -10.02
CA ASP A 129 24.87 3.12 -8.93
C ASP A 129 25.96 2.06 -9.13
N GLN A 130 27.15 2.30 -8.58
CA GLN A 130 28.25 1.32 -8.53
C GLN A 130 28.00 0.25 -7.46
N VAL A 131 26.83 -0.40 -7.53
CA VAL A 131 26.34 -1.37 -6.55
C VAL A 131 25.99 -2.69 -7.24
N LEU A 132 26.33 -3.78 -6.57
CA LEU A 132 25.99 -5.15 -6.97
C LEU A 132 24.94 -5.74 -6.02
N ALA A 133 23.80 -6.17 -6.54
CA ALA A 133 22.84 -6.97 -5.80
C ALA A 133 23.16 -8.45 -5.95
N THR A 134 23.07 -9.17 -4.85
CA THR A 134 23.28 -10.61 -4.79
C THR A 134 22.16 -11.26 -4.01
N ALA A 135 21.58 -12.32 -4.56
CA ALA A 135 20.54 -13.13 -3.93
C ALA A 135 21.07 -14.51 -3.58
N SER A 136 20.81 -14.92 -2.34
CA SER A 136 21.29 -16.18 -1.78
C SER A 136 20.14 -17.16 -1.49
N ALA A 137 20.50 -18.45 -1.47
CA ALA A 137 19.66 -19.52 -0.95
C ALA A 137 19.37 -19.43 0.57
N ASP A 138 19.97 -18.45 1.26
CA ASP A 138 19.70 -18.13 2.67
C ASP A 138 18.43 -17.31 2.90
N GLY A 139 17.74 -16.89 1.84
CA GLY A 139 16.63 -15.93 1.96
C GLY A 139 17.08 -14.49 2.15
N THR A 140 18.38 -14.22 2.00
CA THR A 140 18.95 -12.88 2.14
C THR A 140 19.36 -12.29 0.79
N ILE A 141 19.17 -10.99 0.65
CA ILE A 141 19.67 -10.21 -0.49
C ILE A 141 20.70 -9.22 0.06
N LYS A 142 21.90 -9.22 -0.50
CA LYS A 142 22.96 -8.28 -0.11
C LYS A 142 23.30 -7.33 -1.23
N LEU A 143 23.45 -6.06 -0.89
CA LEU A 143 24.01 -5.02 -1.77
C LEU A 143 25.46 -4.78 -1.41
N TRP A 144 26.31 -4.80 -2.42
CA TRP A 144 27.75 -4.61 -2.30
C TRP A 144 28.20 -3.36 -3.02
N ALA A 145 29.08 -2.57 -2.41
CA ALA A 145 29.78 -1.50 -3.09
C ALA A 145 30.88 -2.08 -3.99
N LEU A 146 30.97 -1.62 -5.24
CA LEU A 146 32.02 -2.09 -6.16
C LEU A 146 33.41 -1.53 -5.86
N GLN A 147 33.52 -0.42 -5.12
CA GLN A 147 34.79 0.22 -4.78
C GLN A 147 35.49 -0.48 -3.61
N ASP A 148 34.73 -0.71 -2.53
CA ASP A 148 35.29 -1.23 -1.27
C ASP A 148 35.06 -2.73 -1.07
N PHE A 149 34.33 -3.37 -1.98
CA PHE A 149 33.85 -4.76 -1.87
C PHE A 149 33.09 -5.05 -0.56
N SER A 150 32.59 -4.01 0.09
CA SER A 150 31.91 -4.09 1.39
C SER A 150 30.41 -4.32 1.21
N CYS A 151 29.80 -5.02 2.16
CA CYS A 151 28.36 -5.22 2.21
C CYS A 151 27.71 -3.95 2.76
N LEU A 152 27.02 -3.20 1.91
CA LEU A 152 26.31 -1.98 2.29
C LEU A 152 25.05 -2.31 3.09
N LYS A 153 24.23 -3.21 2.55
CA LYS A 153 22.89 -3.52 3.09
C LYS A 153 22.61 -5.01 2.95
N THR A 154 21.90 -5.55 3.93
CA THR A 154 21.33 -6.90 3.91
C THR A 154 19.83 -6.77 4.07
N PHE A 155 19.07 -7.32 3.13
CA PHE A 155 17.62 -7.45 3.22
C PHE A 155 17.30 -8.87 3.66
N GLU A 156 16.56 -8.96 4.77
CA GLU A 156 16.07 -10.20 5.35
C GLU A 156 14.55 -10.12 5.37
N GLY A 157 13.88 -11.23 5.08
CA GLY A 157 12.42 -11.29 5.07
C GLY A 157 11.83 -12.25 4.05
N HIS A 158 12.64 -12.92 3.23
CA HIS A 158 12.20 -14.14 2.54
C HIS A 158 12.43 -15.33 3.47
N ASP A 159 11.44 -16.22 3.55
CA ASP A 159 11.50 -17.40 4.42
C ASP A 159 12.30 -18.53 3.75
N ALA A 160 12.34 -18.57 2.42
CA ALA A 160 13.18 -19.47 1.64
C ALA A 160 14.09 -18.77 0.64
N SER A 161 14.68 -19.56 -0.27
CA SER A 161 15.71 -19.10 -1.19
C SER A 161 15.21 -18.03 -2.16
N VAL A 162 15.98 -16.95 -2.28
CA VAL A 162 15.73 -15.93 -3.32
C VAL A 162 16.37 -16.39 -4.61
N LEU A 163 15.57 -16.57 -5.66
CA LEU A 163 16.02 -17.12 -6.94
C LEU A 163 16.48 -16.01 -7.89
N LYS A 164 15.75 -14.89 -7.96
CA LYS A 164 16.08 -13.79 -8.86
C LYS A 164 15.77 -12.42 -8.26
N VAL A 165 16.60 -11.44 -8.65
CA VAL A 165 16.47 -10.03 -8.26
C VAL A 165 16.51 -9.15 -9.51
N ALA A 166 15.67 -8.11 -9.53
CA ALA A 166 15.70 -7.03 -10.51
C ALA A 166 15.77 -5.66 -9.83
N PHE A 167 16.62 -4.77 -10.32
CA PHE A 167 16.51 -3.35 -10.03
C PHE A 167 15.33 -2.74 -10.79
N VAL A 168 14.56 -1.91 -10.08
CA VAL A 168 13.43 -1.12 -10.59
C VAL A 168 13.68 0.35 -10.26
N SER A 169 12.97 1.25 -10.94
CA SER A 169 12.94 2.70 -10.70
C SER A 169 14.34 3.30 -10.72
N ARG A 170 15.08 2.99 -11.80
CA ARG A 170 16.48 3.40 -12.02
C ARG A 170 17.45 3.03 -10.88
N GLY A 171 17.15 1.99 -10.11
CA GLY A 171 18.01 1.49 -9.04
C GLY A 171 17.66 2.01 -7.65
N THR A 172 16.48 2.61 -7.45
CA THR A 172 16.01 3.02 -6.12
C THR A 172 15.21 1.93 -5.41
N GLN A 173 14.60 1.01 -6.17
CA GLN A 173 13.85 -0.13 -5.66
C GLN A 173 14.44 -1.45 -6.19
N LEU A 174 14.14 -2.53 -5.47
CA LEU A 174 14.50 -3.89 -5.81
C LEU A 174 13.25 -4.77 -5.82
N LEU A 175 13.05 -5.49 -6.92
CA LEU A 175 12.09 -6.58 -7.00
C LEU A 175 12.85 -7.89 -6.76
N SER A 176 12.29 -8.75 -5.92
CA SER A 176 12.89 -10.03 -5.56
C SER A 176 11.87 -11.14 -5.67
N SER A 177 12.30 -12.30 -6.17
CA SER A 177 11.47 -13.49 -6.34
C SER A 177 12.00 -14.62 -5.47
N GLY A 178 11.14 -15.17 -4.63
CA GLY A 178 11.44 -16.27 -3.73
C GLY A 178 11.01 -17.62 -4.30
N SER A 179 11.55 -18.68 -3.70
CA SER A 179 11.03 -20.04 -3.89
C SER A 179 9.69 -20.27 -3.19
N ASP A 180 9.24 -19.34 -2.35
CA ASP A 180 7.97 -19.39 -1.61
C ASP A 180 6.77 -18.92 -2.45
N GLY A 181 6.93 -18.66 -3.75
CA GLY A 181 5.89 -18.02 -4.59
C GLY A 181 5.81 -16.50 -4.43
N LEU A 182 6.41 -15.96 -3.35
CA LEU A 182 6.35 -14.55 -3.03
C LEU A 182 7.29 -13.71 -3.90
N VAL A 183 6.77 -12.58 -4.39
CA VAL A 183 7.54 -11.52 -5.02
C VAL A 183 7.50 -10.29 -4.12
N LYS A 184 8.66 -9.83 -3.67
CA LYS A 184 8.76 -8.69 -2.73
C LYS A 184 9.40 -7.49 -3.39
N LEU A 185 8.79 -6.32 -3.18
CA LEU A 185 9.31 -5.01 -3.59
C LEU A 185 9.96 -4.32 -2.39
N TRP A 186 11.23 -3.96 -2.54
CA TRP A 186 12.05 -3.33 -1.50
C TRP A 186 12.45 -1.93 -1.91
N THR A 187 12.53 -1.02 -0.95
CA THR A 187 13.13 0.31 -1.14
C THR A 187 14.53 0.33 -0.54
N ILE A 188 15.55 0.69 -1.34
CA ILE A 188 16.95 0.62 -0.93
C ILE A 188 17.28 1.66 0.16
N LYS A 189 16.66 2.84 0.13
CA LYS A 189 16.92 3.91 1.10
C LYS A 189 16.49 3.53 2.52
N ASN A 190 15.29 2.95 2.65
CA ASN A 190 14.67 2.67 3.94
C ASN A 190 14.97 1.25 4.43
N ASN A 191 15.51 0.37 3.59
CA ASN A 191 15.66 -1.07 3.83
C ASN A 191 14.34 -1.82 4.09
N GLU A 192 13.20 -1.22 3.73
CA GLU A 192 11.88 -1.76 4.04
C GLU A 192 11.28 -2.51 2.84
N CYS A 193 10.53 -3.56 3.15
CA CYS A 193 9.65 -4.24 2.21
C CYS A 193 8.38 -3.41 2.04
N VAL A 194 8.20 -2.79 0.87
CA VAL A 194 7.03 -1.94 0.58
C VAL A 194 5.79 -2.79 0.34
N ARG A 195 5.93 -3.84 -0.48
CA ARG A 195 4.84 -4.74 -0.85
C ARG A 195 5.34 -6.17 -0.96
N THR A 196 4.52 -7.10 -0.48
CA THR A 196 4.64 -8.52 -0.78
C THR A 196 3.51 -8.89 -1.73
N LEU A 197 3.86 -9.41 -2.90
CA LEU A 197 2.95 -9.85 -3.94
C LEU A 197 2.87 -11.37 -3.85
N ASP A 198 1.69 -11.85 -3.48
CA ASP A 198 1.36 -13.26 -3.34
C ASP A 198 0.33 -13.63 -4.40
N ALA A 199 0.83 -14.13 -5.54
CA ALA A 199 -0.01 -14.53 -6.66
C ALA A 199 0.46 -15.81 -7.35
N HIS A 200 1.59 -16.37 -6.91
CA HIS A 200 2.13 -17.63 -7.42
C HIS A 200 2.05 -18.69 -6.34
N ASP A 201 1.61 -19.89 -6.72
CA ASP A 201 1.44 -21.01 -5.79
C ASP A 201 2.75 -21.81 -5.59
N ASP A 202 3.74 -21.62 -6.47
CA ASP A 202 5.01 -22.35 -6.46
C ASP A 202 6.20 -21.43 -6.80
N LYS A 203 7.41 -21.99 -6.82
CA LYS A 203 8.69 -21.28 -7.00
C LYS A 203 8.70 -20.36 -8.21
N VAL A 204 9.06 -19.10 -7.98
CA VAL A 204 9.22 -18.09 -9.04
C VAL A 204 10.66 -18.14 -9.58
N TRP A 205 10.83 -18.64 -10.80
CA TRP A 205 12.15 -18.75 -11.45
C TRP A 205 12.53 -17.51 -12.24
N GLY A 206 11.54 -16.96 -12.93
CA GLY A 206 11.70 -15.89 -13.89
C GLY A 206 11.19 -14.59 -13.31
N LEU A 207 12.01 -13.55 -13.41
CA LEU A 207 11.62 -12.18 -13.11
C LEU A 207 12.32 -11.27 -14.12
N HIS A 208 11.53 -10.45 -14.80
CA HIS A 208 12.02 -9.51 -15.81
C HIS A 208 11.24 -8.21 -15.73
N CYS A 209 11.94 -7.08 -15.64
CA CYS A 209 11.33 -5.75 -15.63
C CYS A 209 11.55 -5.07 -16.98
N SER A 210 10.54 -4.32 -17.42
CA SER A 210 10.64 -3.42 -18.57
C SER A 210 11.70 -2.33 -18.31
N ARG A 211 12.37 -1.85 -19.35
CA ARG A 211 13.34 -0.73 -19.23
C ARG A 211 12.70 0.58 -18.79
N LEU A 212 11.40 0.72 -19.00
CA LEU A 212 10.61 1.87 -18.58
C LEU A 212 10.01 1.69 -17.18
N ASP A 213 10.26 0.55 -16.52
CA ASP A 213 9.73 0.19 -15.20
C ASP A 213 8.18 0.06 -15.10
N ASP A 214 7.42 0.30 -16.17
CA ASP A 214 5.95 0.21 -16.20
C ASP A 214 5.38 -1.20 -15.95
N HIS A 215 6.17 -2.22 -16.31
CA HIS A 215 5.75 -3.62 -16.32
C HIS A 215 6.82 -4.55 -15.77
N ALA A 216 6.40 -5.53 -14.98
CA ALA A 216 7.24 -6.65 -14.58
C ALA A 216 6.58 -7.96 -14.95
N LEU A 217 7.37 -8.93 -15.42
CA LEU A 217 6.95 -10.27 -15.77
C LEU A 217 7.56 -11.24 -14.77
N THR A 218 6.71 -12.06 -14.15
CA THR A 218 7.14 -13.15 -13.28
C THR A 218 6.68 -14.47 -13.88
N GLY A 219 7.55 -15.47 -13.84
CA GLY A 219 7.25 -16.82 -14.31
C GLY A 219 7.61 -17.84 -13.24
N ALA A 220 6.65 -18.69 -12.88
CA ALA A 220 6.81 -19.67 -11.82
C ALA A 220 6.63 -21.11 -12.32
N SER A 221 6.92 -22.07 -11.43
CA SER A 221 6.76 -23.50 -11.69
C SER A 221 5.29 -23.92 -11.88
N ASP A 222 4.36 -23.10 -11.40
CA ASP A 222 2.91 -23.24 -11.52
C ASP A 222 2.40 -23.12 -12.98
N SER A 223 3.31 -23.03 -13.96
CA SER A 223 3.06 -22.79 -15.39
C SER A 223 2.43 -21.43 -15.72
N CYS A 224 2.29 -20.56 -14.71
CA CYS A 224 1.73 -19.22 -14.87
C CYS A 224 2.83 -18.19 -15.09
N VAL A 225 2.56 -17.27 -16.02
CA VAL A 225 3.34 -16.05 -16.21
C VAL A 225 2.44 -14.87 -15.89
N ILE A 226 2.82 -14.09 -14.88
CA ILE A 226 2.04 -12.94 -14.42
C ILE A 226 2.70 -11.66 -14.92
N LEU A 227 1.90 -10.79 -15.54
CA LEU A 227 2.28 -9.44 -15.92
C LEU A 227 1.80 -8.47 -14.85
N TRP A 228 2.74 -7.91 -14.11
CA TRP A 228 2.54 -6.84 -13.16
C TRP A 228 2.58 -5.50 -13.87
N LYS A 229 1.64 -4.62 -13.53
CA LYS A 229 1.62 -3.23 -13.98
C LYS A 229 1.75 -2.33 -12.77
N ASP A 230 2.53 -1.27 -12.89
CA ASP A 230 2.57 -0.24 -11.85
C ASP A 230 1.25 0.54 -11.83
N VAL A 231 0.61 0.59 -10.67
CA VAL A 231 -0.67 1.30 -10.41
C VAL A 231 -0.49 2.35 -9.31
N THR A 232 0.73 2.57 -8.81
CA THR A 232 0.97 3.45 -7.67
C THR A 232 0.52 4.89 -7.90
N GLU A 233 0.79 5.47 -9.06
CA GLU A 233 0.34 6.82 -9.41
C GLU A 233 -1.19 6.93 -9.50
N ALA A 234 -1.85 5.89 -10.02
CA ALA A 234 -3.30 5.86 -10.14
C ALA A 234 -3.98 5.73 -8.76
N GLU A 235 -3.45 4.88 -7.88
CA GLU A 235 -3.93 4.76 -6.50
C GLU A 235 -3.74 6.09 -5.74
N GLN A 236 -2.59 6.74 -5.86
CA GLN A 236 -2.33 8.04 -5.22
C GLN A 236 -3.26 9.13 -5.74
N ALA A 237 -3.51 9.18 -7.04
CA ALA A 237 -4.44 10.15 -7.63
C ALA A 237 -5.89 9.90 -7.16
N GLU A 238 -6.31 8.63 -7.06
CA GLU A 238 -7.64 8.28 -6.56
C GLU A 238 -7.80 8.64 -5.07
N GLU A 239 -6.78 8.37 -4.25
CA GLU A 239 -6.78 8.79 -2.84
C GLU A 239 -6.81 10.31 -2.69
N GLN A 240 -6.03 11.03 -3.49
CA GLN A 240 -6.02 12.49 -3.50
C GLN A 240 -7.39 13.04 -3.89
N ALA A 241 -7.99 12.54 -4.96
CA ALA A 241 -9.32 12.94 -5.40
C ALA A 241 -10.39 12.68 -4.33
N LYS A 242 -10.34 11.51 -3.65
CA LYS A 242 -11.23 11.21 -2.52
C LYS A 242 -11.04 12.18 -1.36
N ARG A 243 -9.80 12.57 -1.04
CA ARG A 243 -9.52 13.55 0.03
C ARG A 243 -10.00 14.95 -0.35
N GLU A 244 -9.77 15.38 -1.59
CA GLU A 244 -10.25 16.67 -2.10
C GLU A 244 -11.77 16.73 -2.06
N GLU A 245 -12.45 15.68 -2.51
CA GLU A 245 -13.91 15.60 -2.45
C GLU A 245 -14.43 15.71 -1.00
N GLN A 246 -13.76 15.07 -0.04
CA GLN A 246 -14.11 15.18 1.38
C GLN A 246 -13.93 16.61 1.91
N VAL A 247 -12.85 17.28 1.53
CA VAL A 247 -12.58 18.67 1.94
C VAL A 247 -13.63 19.61 1.36
N VAL A 248 -14.00 19.46 0.08
CA VAL A 248 -15.04 20.25 -0.57
C VAL A 248 -16.38 20.06 0.14
N ARG A 249 -16.79 18.80 0.38
CA ARG A 249 -18.06 18.51 1.10
C ARG A 249 -18.05 19.05 2.53
N GLN A 250 -16.91 19.06 3.21
CA GLN A 250 -16.80 19.65 4.55
C GLN A 250 -16.93 21.18 4.49
N GLN A 251 -16.27 21.83 3.53
CA GLN A 251 -16.41 23.28 3.33
C GLN A 251 -17.86 23.66 2.99
N GLU A 252 -18.54 22.88 2.15
CA GLU A 252 -19.96 23.07 1.85
C GLU A 252 -20.83 22.97 3.11
N LEU A 253 -20.56 22.01 4.00
CA LEU A 253 -21.26 21.88 5.27
C LEU A 253 -21.05 23.10 6.16
N ASP A 254 -19.82 23.58 6.28
CA ASP A 254 -19.48 24.74 7.10
C ASP A 254 -20.12 26.02 6.55
N ASN A 255 -20.13 26.21 5.23
CA ASN A 255 -20.84 27.30 4.56
C ASN A 255 -22.35 27.24 4.85
N LEU A 256 -22.96 26.06 4.74
CA LEU A 256 -24.39 25.87 5.03
C LEU A 256 -24.74 26.14 6.51
N LEU A 257 -23.82 25.82 7.43
CA LEU A 257 -23.96 26.14 8.85
C LEU A 257 -23.88 27.65 9.09
N GLN A 258 -22.95 28.36 8.45
CA GLN A 258 -22.84 29.82 8.52
C GLN A 258 -24.08 30.52 7.93
N GLU A 259 -24.59 30.03 6.80
CA GLU A 259 -25.82 30.53 6.17
C GLU A 259 -27.10 30.17 6.96
N LYS A 260 -26.99 29.43 8.07
CA LYS A 260 -28.11 28.90 8.88
C LYS A 260 -29.10 28.03 8.10
N ARG A 261 -28.63 27.35 7.05
CA ARG A 261 -29.44 26.47 6.18
C ARG A 261 -29.44 25.04 6.70
N TYR A 262 -30.04 24.86 7.86
CA TYR A 262 -30.00 23.63 8.64
C TYR A 262 -30.55 22.38 7.93
N LEU A 263 -31.58 22.52 7.08
CA LEU A 263 -32.12 21.41 6.28
C LEU A 263 -31.08 20.76 5.36
N ARG A 264 -30.37 21.59 4.59
CA ARG A 264 -29.35 21.11 3.64
C ARG A 264 -28.11 20.63 4.38
N ALA A 265 -27.71 21.33 5.43
CA ALA A 265 -26.59 20.92 6.28
C ALA A 265 -26.82 19.54 6.91
N LEU A 266 -28.03 19.29 7.45
CA LEU A 266 -28.36 18.01 8.07
C LEU A 266 -28.47 16.89 7.03
N GLY A 267 -29.04 17.16 5.85
CA GLY A 267 -29.07 16.20 4.74
C GLY A 267 -27.66 15.81 4.25
N LEU A 268 -26.77 16.79 4.09
CA LEU A 268 -25.37 16.58 3.70
C LEU A 268 -24.61 15.81 4.80
N ALA A 269 -24.79 16.19 6.07
CA ALA A 269 -24.13 15.51 7.20
C ALA A 269 -24.58 14.05 7.36
N ILE A 270 -25.87 13.76 7.13
CA ILE A 270 -26.39 12.38 7.13
C ILE A 270 -25.81 11.59 5.95
N SER A 271 -25.68 12.21 4.76
CA SER A 271 -25.07 11.53 3.61
C SER A 271 -23.58 11.21 3.81
N LEU A 272 -22.91 11.94 4.70
CA LEU A 272 -21.51 11.72 5.08
C LEU A 272 -21.37 10.68 6.22
N ASP A 273 -22.47 10.16 6.76
CA ASP A 273 -22.54 9.15 7.84
C ASP A 273 -21.67 9.47 9.07
N ARG A 274 -21.55 10.76 9.42
CA ARG A 274 -20.72 11.22 10.55
C ARG A 274 -21.61 11.66 11.73
N PRO A 275 -21.74 10.84 12.80
CA PRO A 275 -22.63 11.17 13.93
C PRO A 275 -22.20 12.44 14.68
N HIS A 276 -20.91 12.76 14.71
CA HIS A 276 -20.42 13.96 15.38
C HIS A 276 -20.75 15.25 14.62
N THR A 277 -20.71 15.25 13.28
CA THR A 277 -21.04 16.45 12.49
C THR A 277 -22.55 16.69 12.49
N VAL A 278 -23.37 15.64 12.47
CA VAL A 278 -24.82 15.79 12.64
C VAL A 278 -25.13 16.36 14.03
N LEU A 279 -24.42 15.91 15.06
CA LEU A 279 -24.55 16.45 16.41
C LEU A 279 -24.15 17.93 16.50
N THR A 280 -23.06 18.35 15.86
CA THR A 280 -22.67 19.77 15.85
C THR A 280 -23.72 20.62 15.14
N VAL A 281 -24.32 20.11 14.05
CA VAL A 281 -25.45 20.77 13.38
C VAL A 281 -26.63 20.92 14.35
N ILE A 282 -27.01 19.86 15.07
CA ILE A 282 -28.13 19.90 16.04
C ILE A 282 -27.83 20.82 17.24
N GLN A 283 -26.59 20.83 17.73
CA GLN A 283 -26.14 21.75 18.76
C GLN A 283 -26.19 23.20 18.29
N ALA A 284 -25.77 23.47 17.05
CA ALA A 284 -25.87 24.80 16.45
C ALA A 284 -27.33 25.24 16.33
N ILE A 285 -28.22 24.35 15.90
CA ILE A 285 -29.67 24.61 15.85
C ILE A 285 -30.18 24.97 17.26
N ARG A 286 -29.86 24.19 18.30
CA ARG A 286 -30.38 24.47 19.66
C ARG A 286 -29.84 25.73 20.33
N ARG A 287 -28.71 26.28 19.88
CA ARG A 287 -28.18 27.55 20.40
C ARG A 287 -29.00 28.76 19.94
N ASP A 288 -29.75 28.63 18.84
CA ASP A 288 -30.64 29.69 18.34
C ASP A 288 -32.02 29.64 19.07
N PRO A 289 -32.53 30.75 19.65
CA PRO A 289 -33.77 30.74 20.45
C PRO A 289 -35.06 30.38 19.70
N GLU A 290 -35.16 30.72 18.41
CA GLU A 290 -36.30 30.40 17.53
C GLU A 290 -36.17 29.04 16.84
N ALA A 291 -35.09 28.31 17.11
CA ALA A 291 -34.71 27.18 16.27
C ALA A 291 -35.27 25.83 16.73
N CYS A 292 -35.97 25.75 17.87
CA CYS A 292 -36.74 24.56 18.22
C CYS A 292 -37.89 24.32 17.23
N GLU A 293 -38.62 25.37 16.82
CA GLU A 293 -39.62 25.27 15.74
C GLU A 293 -38.96 24.94 14.40
N LYS A 294 -37.77 25.51 14.15
CA LYS A 294 -37.00 25.20 12.94
C LYS A 294 -36.50 23.75 12.95
N LEU A 295 -36.16 23.18 14.10
CA LEU A 295 -35.77 21.78 14.27
C LEU A 295 -36.94 20.84 14.00
N GLU A 296 -38.13 21.14 14.52
CA GLU A 296 -39.35 20.38 14.23
C GLU A 296 -39.65 20.41 12.72
N ALA A 297 -39.63 21.60 12.12
CA ALA A 297 -39.83 21.76 10.68
C ALA A 297 -38.73 21.09 9.84
N THR A 298 -37.48 21.02 10.32
CA THR A 298 -36.39 20.38 9.58
C THR A 298 -36.50 18.87 9.62
N VAL A 299 -36.76 18.30 10.80
CA VAL A 299 -36.88 16.84 11.00
C VAL A 299 -38.08 16.28 10.25
N LEU A 300 -39.20 17.00 10.24
CA LEU A 300 -40.40 16.62 9.49
C LEU A 300 -40.18 16.52 7.98
N ARG A 301 -39.32 17.38 7.42
CA ARG A 301 -39.00 17.42 5.98
C ARG A 301 -37.95 16.39 5.55
N LEU A 302 -37.39 15.61 6.46
CA LEU A 302 -36.40 14.58 6.14
C LEU A 302 -37.03 13.37 5.44
N ARG A 303 -36.26 12.73 4.57
CA ARG A 303 -36.64 11.45 3.95
C ARG A 303 -36.64 10.32 4.98
N ARG A 304 -37.36 9.24 4.68
CA ARG A 304 -37.43 8.03 5.53
C ARG A 304 -36.04 7.50 5.90
N ASP A 305 -35.17 7.28 4.93
CA ASP A 305 -33.80 6.80 5.13
C ASP A 305 -32.95 7.74 6.02
N GLN A 306 -33.21 9.05 5.93
CA GLN A 306 -32.52 10.04 6.75
C GLN A 306 -33.01 10.02 8.20
N LYS A 307 -34.32 9.81 8.43
CA LYS A 307 -34.88 9.62 9.77
C LYS A 307 -34.35 8.35 10.43
N GLU A 308 -34.17 7.28 9.68
CA GLU A 308 -33.55 6.04 10.17
C GLU A 308 -32.08 6.23 10.58
N ALA A 309 -31.28 6.89 9.74
CA ALA A 309 -29.90 7.21 10.07
C ALA A 309 -29.82 8.12 11.31
N LEU A 310 -30.71 9.11 11.41
CA LEU A 310 -30.83 9.99 12.56
C LEU A 310 -31.15 9.22 13.86
N LEU A 311 -32.05 8.22 13.81
CA LEU A 311 -32.37 7.35 14.94
C LEU A 311 -31.15 6.53 15.38
N ARG A 312 -30.40 5.96 14.43
CA ARG A 312 -29.15 5.26 14.72
C ARG A 312 -28.13 6.18 15.41
N PHE A 313 -27.98 7.42 14.93
CA PHE A 313 -27.11 8.40 15.59
C PHE A 313 -27.62 8.80 16.98
N CYS A 314 -28.93 8.90 17.17
CA CYS A 314 -29.52 9.19 18.49
C CYS A 314 -29.15 8.11 19.52
N VAL A 315 -29.05 6.83 19.13
CA VAL A 315 -28.55 5.77 20.03
C VAL A 315 -27.13 6.12 20.50
N THR A 316 -26.22 6.44 19.57
CA THR A 316 -24.83 6.77 19.91
C THR A 316 -24.74 8.00 20.83
N TRP A 317 -25.54 9.05 20.58
CA TRP A 317 -25.55 10.25 21.41
C TRP A 317 -26.17 10.02 22.79
N ASN A 318 -27.21 9.18 22.88
CA ASN A 318 -27.90 8.92 24.15
C ASN A 318 -27.06 8.08 25.14
N THR A 319 -26.11 7.29 24.64
CA THR A 319 -25.12 6.61 25.50
C THR A 319 -24.23 7.59 26.26
N ASN A 320 -23.99 8.79 25.70
CA ASN A 320 -23.17 9.82 26.31
C ASN A 320 -24.04 10.82 27.10
N SER A 321 -23.79 10.95 28.40
CA SER A 321 -24.56 11.88 29.25
C SER A 321 -24.42 13.36 28.91
N ARG A 322 -23.41 13.76 28.11
CA ARG A 322 -23.23 15.16 27.68
C ARG A 322 -24.12 15.54 26.50
N HIS A 323 -24.50 14.56 25.68
CA HIS A 323 -25.22 14.75 24.43
C HIS A 323 -26.66 14.23 24.50
N CYS A 324 -27.11 13.85 25.71
CA CYS A 324 -28.42 13.23 25.91
C CYS A 324 -29.55 14.23 25.63
N HIS A 325 -29.38 15.52 25.92
CA HIS A 325 -30.43 16.50 25.70
C HIS A 325 -30.72 16.71 24.21
N GLU A 326 -29.69 16.70 23.37
CA GLU A 326 -29.81 16.79 21.91
C GLU A 326 -30.47 15.55 21.33
N ALA A 327 -30.05 14.36 21.79
CA ALA A 327 -30.66 13.10 21.39
C ALA A 327 -32.15 13.01 21.80
N GLN A 328 -32.48 13.39 23.03
CA GLN A 328 -33.86 13.38 23.53
C GLN A 328 -34.76 14.41 22.84
N ALA A 329 -34.22 15.58 22.47
CA ALA A 329 -34.97 16.57 21.72
C ALA A 329 -35.37 16.02 20.34
N VAL A 330 -34.41 15.47 19.61
CA VAL A 330 -34.65 14.87 18.29
C VAL A 330 -35.61 13.67 18.38
N LEU A 331 -35.41 12.79 19.36
CA LEU A 331 -36.30 11.65 19.62
C LEU A 331 -37.72 12.12 19.96
N GLY A 332 -37.87 13.15 20.78
CA GLY A 332 -39.16 13.72 21.16
C GLY A 332 -39.92 14.30 19.98
N VAL A 333 -39.22 14.96 19.04
CA VAL A 333 -39.82 15.45 17.79
C VAL A 333 -40.29 14.30 16.91
N LEU A 334 -39.46 13.28 16.72
CA LEU A 334 -39.82 12.10 15.92
C LEU A 334 -41.04 11.36 16.50
N LEU A 335 -41.08 11.14 17.82
CA LEU A 335 -42.16 10.41 18.48
C LEU A 335 -43.49 11.19 18.55
N ARG A 336 -43.45 12.53 18.49
CA ARG A 336 -44.67 13.35 18.49
C ARG A 336 -45.38 13.41 17.14
N HIS A 337 -44.62 13.24 16.06
CA HIS A 337 -45.12 13.49 14.70
C HIS A 337 -45.32 12.23 13.86
N GLU A 338 -44.58 11.15 14.12
CA GLU A 338 -44.74 9.89 13.38
C GLU A 338 -45.72 8.97 14.11
N ALA A 339 -46.62 8.34 13.35
CA ALA A 339 -47.50 7.34 13.92
C ALA A 339 -46.71 6.07 14.32
N PRO A 340 -47.12 5.35 15.37
CA PRO A 340 -46.46 4.10 15.78
C PRO A 340 -46.37 3.05 14.66
N GLU A 341 -47.35 3.04 13.75
CA GLU A 341 -47.40 2.14 12.60
C GLU A 341 -46.32 2.48 11.54
N GLU A 342 -46.06 3.77 11.33
CA GLU A 342 -45.00 4.24 10.41
C GLU A 342 -43.61 4.00 11.01
N LEU A 343 -43.48 4.10 12.33
CA LEU A 343 -42.24 3.82 13.04
C LEU A 343 -41.82 2.34 12.97
N LEU A 344 -42.81 1.43 12.94
CA LEU A 344 -42.59 -0.01 12.81
C LEU A 344 -42.22 -0.43 11.38
N ALA A 345 -42.51 0.42 10.38
CA ALA A 345 -42.15 0.17 8.99
C ALA A 345 -40.67 0.47 8.69
N TYR A 346 -39.97 1.20 9.57
CA TYR A 346 -38.55 1.49 9.42
C TYR A 346 -37.66 0.30 9.81
N GLU A 347 -36.58 0.08 9.06
CA GLU A 347 -35.67 -1.04 9.34
C GLU A 347 -34.80 -0.75 10.58
N GLY A 348 -34.73 -1.72 11.50
CA GLY A 348 -33.85 -1.63 12.68
C GLY A 348 -34.27 -0.62 13.76
N VAL A 349 -35.44 0.03 13.62
CA VAL A 349 -35.95 1.00 14.61
C VAL A 349 -36.29 0.33 15.93
N ARG A 350 -36.81 -0.90 15.91
CA ARG A 350 -37.08 -1.68 17.13
C ARG A 350 -35.82 -1.87 17.98
N ALA A 351 -34.73 -2.32 17.35
CA ALA A 351 -33.45 -2.51 18.04
C ALA A 351 -32.87 -1.18 18.55
N SER A 352 -33.03 -0.11 17.76
CA SER A 352 -32.60 1.24 18.15
C SER A 352 -33.39 1.78 19.35
N LEU A 353 -34.71 1.57 19.38
CA LEU A 353 -35.57 1.96 20.50
C LEU A 353 -35.30 1.13 21.77
N GLU A 354 -35.15 -0.18 21.63
CA GLU A 354 -34.77 -1.08 22.73
C GLU A 354 -33.42 -0.67 23.35
N ALA A 355 -32.46 -0.25 22.51
CA ALA A 355 -31.18 0.27 22.98
C ALA A 355 -31.30 1.65 23.66
N LEU A 356 -32.26 2.50 23.25
CA LEU A 356 -32.47 3.83 23.84
C LEU A 356 -33.12 3.77 25.23
N LEU A 357 -34.04 2.83 25.47
CA LEU A 357 -34.89 2.78 26.67
C LEU A 357 -34.11 2.75 28.00
N PRO A 358 -33.10 1.87 28.21
CA PRO A 358 -32.39 1.85 29.49
C PRO A 358 -31.64 3.16 29.80
N TYR A 359 -31.12 3.81 28.76
CA TYR A 359 -30.42 5.08 28.90
C TYR A 359 -31.38 6.24 29.15
N THR A 360 -32.53 6.29 28.48
CA THR A 360 -33.55 7.31 28.74
C THR A 360 -34.12 7.21 30.15
N GLU A 361 -34.38 6.00 30.65
CA GLU A 361 -34.80 5.77 32.04
C GLU A 361 -33.74 6.27 33.03
N ARG A 362 -32.46 5.96 32.78
CA ARG A 362 -31.35 6.42 33.63
C ARG A 362 -31.23 7.94 33.65
N HIS A 363 -31.37 8.59 32.49
CA HIS A 363 -31.35 10.06 32.40
C HIS A 363 -32.57 10.68 33.10
N PHE A 364 -33.75 10.06 32.98
CA PHE A 364 -34.97 10.50 33.65
C PHE A 364 -34.83 10.41 35.18
N GLN A 365 -34.36 9.28 35.70
CA GLN A 365 -34.08 9.13 37.14
C GLN A 365 -33.09 10.18 37.65
N ARG A 366 -32.06 10.50 36.86
CA ARG A 366 -31.10 11.56 37.20
C ARG A 366 -31.78 12.92 37.27
N LEU A 367 -32.62 13.26 36.27
CA LEU A 367 -33.41 14.50 36.24
C LEU A 367 -34.34 14.61 37.45
N SER A 368 -35.04 13.54 37.81
CA SER A 368 -35.92 13.51 38.99
C SER A 368 -35.16 13.79 40.29
N ARG A 369 -33.97 13.19 40.47
CA ARG A 369 -33.11 13.45 41.64
C ARG A 369 -32.62 14.90 41.68
N THR A 370 -32.22 15.47 40.54
CA THR A 370 -31.79 16.88 40.48
C THR A 370 -32.95 17.84 40.78
N LEU A 371 -34.16 17.52 40.33
CA LEU A 371 -35.35 18.32 40.63
C LEU A 371 -35.67 18.27 42.12
N GLN A 372 -35.62 17.09 42.75
CA GLN A 372 -35.78 16.95 44.21
C GLN A 372 -34.75 17.80 44.98
N ALA A 373 -33.48 17.76 44.58
CA ALA A 373 -32.44 18.59 45.18
C ALA A 373 -32.71 20.09 44.99
N ALA A 374 -33.15 20.52 43.80
CA ALA A 374 -33.51 21.91 43.53
C ALA A 374 -34.69 22.37 44.40
N THR A 375 -35.74 21.56 44.54
CA THR A 375 -36.89 21.89 45.41
C THR A 375 -36.48 22.01 46.88
N PHE A 376 -35.49 21.23 47.33
CA PHE A 376 -34.95 21.35 48.69
C PHE A 376 -34.15 22.64 48.86
N LEU A 377 -33.38 23.05 47.86
CA LEU A 377 -32.71 24.36 47.86
C LEU A 377 -33.71 25.51 47.87
N ASP A 378 -34.79 25.42 47.09
CA ASP A 378 -35.86 26.41 47.11
C ASP A 378 -36.51 26.49 48.49
N PHE A 379 -36.75 25.35 49.15
CA PHE A 379 -37.24 25.31 50.53
C PHE A 379 -36.28 25.99 51.51
N LEU A 380 -34.98 25.68 51.44
CA LEU A 380 -33.96 26.35 52.25
C LEU A 380 -33.91 27.86 51.99
N TRP A 381 -34.00 28.27 50.73
CA TRP A 381 -34.04 29.67 50.33
C TRP A 381 -35.26 30.40 50.91
N HIS A 382 -36.45 29.77 50.87
CA HIS A 382 -37.65 30.33 51.47
C HIS A 382 -37.53 30.45 53.00
N ASN A 383 -36.89 29.50 53.68
CA ASN A 383 -36.68 29.56 55.13
C ASN A 383 -35.60 30.57 55.55
N MET A 384 -34.62 30.88 54.68
CA MET A 384 -33.63 31.92 54.93
C MET A 384 -34.17 33.34 54.75
N LYS A 385 -35.31 33.51 54.05
CA LYS A 385 -36.03 34.78 54.08
C LYS A 385 -36.66 34.95 55.47
N LEU A 386 -35.98 35.72 56.33
CA LEU A 386 -36.47 36.12 57.64
C LEU A 386 -37.95 36.58 57.57
N PRO A 387 -38.78 36.29 58.59
CA PRO A 387 -40.06 36.96 58.71
C PRO A 387 -39.79 38.46 58.75
N THR A 388 -40.45 39.23 57.91
CA THR A 388 -40.46 40.69 57.99
C THR A 388 -40.78 41.06 59.43
N LEU A 389 -39.83 41.71 60.12
CA LEU A 389 -40.02 42.24 61.47
C LEU A 389 -41.38 42.96 61.54
N PRO A 390 -42.24 42.67 62.53
CA PRO A 390 -43.49 43.39 62.68
C PRO A 390 -43.15 44.87 62.86
N ALA A 391 -43.76 45.72 62.02
CA ALA A 391 -43.64 47.17 62.14
C ALA A 391 -43.96 47.58 63.59
N ALA A 392 -43.07 48.39 64.17
CA ALA A 392 -43.22 48.90 65.52
C ALA A 392 -44.62 49.55 65.69
N PRO A 393 -45.33 49.31 66.81
CA PRO A 393 -46.61 49.94 67.05
C PRO A 393 -46.43 51.45 67.14
N SER A 394 -47.26 52.19 66.41
CA SER A 394 -47.37 53.64 66.49
C SER A 394 -47.73 54.06 67.91
N ALA A 395 -46.77 54.60 68.66
CA ALA A 395 -47.02 55.30 69.91
C ALA A 395 -47.53 56.72 69.60
N LEU A 396 -48.61 57.07 70.30
CA LEU A 396 -49.35 58.33 70.29
C LEU A 396 -48.49 59.58 70.51
#